data_AF-A0A914SSN4-F1
#
_entry.id   AF-A0A914SSN4-F1
#
_cell.length_a   1.000
_cell.length_b   1.000
_cell.length_c   1.000
_cell.angle_alpha   90.00
_cell.angle_beta   90.00
_cell.angle_gamma   90.00
#
_symmetry.space_group_name_H-M   'P 1'
#
loop_
_entity.id
_entity.type
_entity.pdbx_description
1 polymer ?
#
loop_
_entity_poly.entity_id
_entity_poly.type
_entity_poly.pdbx_seq_one_letter_code
_entity_poly.pdbx_strand_id
1 'polypeptide(L)'
;MSLKIAATTILRNEAREVLMLKRGATAKFMPNSLVFPGGIVEPKIDASFPESKTNYEEKNYDGILLNGFKNDFPLRVGAARELFEEAGVLLVFDVNVRECKALTPEHDKSLNEWRKKVREDPIKFSQLFGSSLKLDVDALIPWSNWLTPASYNRRFDTVFFVVPITETITEEFCEREMAGAKWDIPSHFIERNYGEGLFLFY
;
A
#
# COMPACT_ATOMS: atom_id res chain seq x y z
N MET A 1 -21.96 -11.68 7.91
CA MET A 1 -21.28 -10.94 6.83
C MET A 1 -20.04 -10.30 7.45
N SER A 2 -18.83 -10.70 7.06
CA SER A 2 -17.62 -10.18 7.71
C SER A 2 -17.19 -8.87 7.06
N LEU A 3 -17.13 -7.81 7.86
CA LEU A 3 -16.43 -6.58 7.49
C LEU A 3 -14.93 -6.89 7.45
N LYS A 4 -14.25 -6.50 6.36
CA LYS A 4 -12.80 -6.63 6.24
C LYS A 4 -12.14 -5.28 6.43
N ILE A 5 -11.01 -5.27 7.13
CA ILE A 5 -10.18 -4.08 7.26
C ILE A 5 -9.19 -4.07 6.11
N ALA A 6 -9.06 -2.93 5.45
CA ALA A 6 -8.13 -2.76 4.33
C ALA A 6 -7.29 -1.49 4.54
N ALA A 7 -6.12 -1.47 3.93
CA ALA A 7 -5.27 -0.30 3.87
C ALA A 7 -4.76 -0.10 2.45
N THR A 8 -4.62 1.16 2.04
CA THR A 8 -4.36 1.55 0.66
C THR A 8 -3.41 2.73 0.62
N THR A 9 -2.50 2.71 -0.35
CA THR A 9 -1.46 3.73 -0.52
C THR A 9 -1.70 4.55 -1.78
N ILE A 10 -1.88 5.85 -1.60
CA ILE A 10 -1.84 6.86 -2.66
C ILE A 10 -0.38 7.29 -2.80
N LEU A 11 0.38 6.56 -3.61
CA LEU A 11 1.77 6.90 -3.91
C LEU A 11 1.80 8.09 -4.87
N ARG A 12 2.48 9.18 -4.49
CA ARG A 12 2.49 10.45 -5.23
C ARG A 12 3.92 10.92 -5.52
N ASN A 13 4.23 11.18 -6.78
CA ASN A 13 5.54 11.72 -7.18
C ASN A 13 5.58 13.26 -7.15
N GLU A 14 6.74 13.86 -7.41
CA GLU A 14 6.94 15.31 -7.43
C GLU A 14 6.10 16.03 -8.50
N ALA A 15 5.81 15.35 -9.62
CA ALA A 15 4.93 15.84 -10.68
C ALA A 15 3.43 15.85 -10.27
N ARG A 16 3.12 15.45 -9.03
CA ARG A 16 1.76 15.32 -8.47
C ARG A 16 0.92 14.25 -9.15
N GLU A 17 1.55 13.33 -9.84
CA GLU A 17 0.90 12.13 -10.37
C GLU A 17 0.74 11.11 -9.26
N VAL A 18 -0.25 10.24 -9.42
CA VAL A 18 -0.51 9.12 -8.52
C VAL A 18 -0.39 7.80 -9.26
N LEU A 19 0.18 6.79 -8.62
CA LEU A 19 0.26 5.45 -9.18
C LEU A 19 -1.09 4.75 -9.00
N MET A 20 -1.72 4.35 -10.11
CA MET A 20 -2.90 3.49 -10.09
C MET A 20 -2.62 2.16 -10.80
N LEU A 21 -3.20 1.09 -10.28
CA LEU A 21 -3.15 -0.25 -10.83
C LEU A 21 -4.48 -0.58 -11.51
N LYS A 22 -4.43 -1.26 -12.66
CA LYS A 22 -5.63 -1.75 -13.35
C LYS A 22 -5.85 -3.20 -12.97
N ARG A 23 -7.00 -3.52 -12.38
CA ARG A 23 -7.36 -4.89 -12.02
C ARG A 23 -7.54 -5.77 -13.24
N GLY A 24 -7.15 -7.04 -13.13
CA GLY A 24 -7.36 -8.04 -14.16
C GLY A 24 -8.85 -8.29 -14.45
N ALA A 25 -9.17 -8.70 -15.67
CA ALA A 25 -10.55 -8.99 -16.08
C ALA A 25 -11.18 -10.17 -15.29
N THR A 26 -10.36 -11.04 -14.70
CA THR A 26 -10.77 -12.20 -13.91
C THR A 26 -10.89 -11.90 -12.41
N ALA A 27 -10.68 -10.66 -11.99
CA ALA A 27 -10.76 -10.27 -10.59
C ALA A 27 -12.15 -10.55 -9.99
N LYS A 28 -12.20 -11.24 -8.84
CA LYS A 28 -13.44 -11.63 -8.15
C LYS A 28 -14.27 -10.45 -7.62
N PHE A 29 -13.71 -9.24 -7.66
CA PHE A 29 -14.34 -8.00 -7.24
C PHE A 29 -13.79 -6.89 -8.13
N MET A 30 -14.69 -6.12 -8.73
CA MET A 30 -14.38 -4.98 -9.60
C MET A 30 -13.34 -5.28 -10.68
N PRO A 31 -13.65 -6.16 -11.65
CA PRO A 31 -12.74 -6.41 -12.77
C PRO A 31 -12.55 -5.14 -13.61
N ASN A 32 -11.36 -4.96 -14.18
CA ASN A 32 -10.97 -3.83 -15.03
C ASN A 32 -10.96 -2.44 -14.37
N SER A 33 -11.24 -2.32 -13.08
CA SER A 33 -11.20 -1.02 -12.41
C SER A 33 -9.77 -0.54 -12.11
N LEU A 34 -9.61 0.77 -11.98
CA LEU A 34 -8.37 1.41 -11.54
C LEU A 34 -8.39 1.61 -10.03
N VAL A 35 -7.50 0.94 -9.31
CA VAL A 35 -7.37 1.02 -7.85
C VAL A 35 -6.01 1.59 -7.47
N PHE A 36 -5.90 2.17 -6.28
CA PHE A 36 -4.60 2.37 -5.65
C PHE A 36 -4.05 1.04 -5.12
N PRO A 37 -2.72 0.87 -5.02
CA PRO A 37 -2.12 -0.29 -4.36
C PRO A 37 -2.65 -0.45 -2.94
N GLY A 38 -3.11 -1.64 -2.58
CA GLY A 38 -3.72 -1.86 -1.28
C GLY A 38 -4.36 -3.23 -1.14
N GLY A 39 -4.82 -3.53 0.06
CA GLY A 39 -5.37 -4.86 0.32
C GLY A 39 -5.84 -5.02 1.75
N ILE A 40 -6.14 -6.26 2.10
CA ILE A 40 -6.65 -6.62 3.43
C ILE A 40 -5.48 -6.53 4.42
N VAL A 41 -5.71 -5.81 5.52
CA VAL A 41 -4.80 -5.84 6.66
C VAL A 41 -5.04 -7.15 7.40
N GLU A 42 -3.98 -7.93 7.60
CA GLU A 42 -4.00 -9.19 8.34
C GLU A 42 -3.69 -8.90 9.81
N PRO A 43 -4.69 -8.77 10.70
CA PRO A 43 -4.47 -8.13 12.00
C PRO A 43 -3.49 -8.88 12.91
N LYS A 44 -3.34 -10.20 12.71
CA LYS A 44 -2.35 -10.99 13.46
C LYS A 44 -0.94 -10.83 12.91
N ILE A 45 -0.80 -10.74 11.59
CA ILE A 45 0.51 -10.69 10.94
C ILE A 45 1.03 -9.26 11.00
N ASP A 46 0.27 -8.30 10.49
CA ASP A 46 0.71 -6.90 10.38
C ASP A 46 0.90 -6.26 11.77
N ALA A 47 0.11 -6.63 12.79
CA ALA A 47 0.31 -6.16 14.16
C ALA A 47 1.46 -6.85 14.91
N SER A 48 1.96 -7.98 14.39
CA SER A 48 3.13 -8.68 14.95
C SER A 48 4.45 -8.25 14.31
N PHE A 49 4.40 -7.31 13.35
CA PHE A 49 5.60 -6.78 12.72
C PHE A 49 6.50 -6.13 13.78
N PRO A 50 7.80 -6.47 13.86
CA PRO A 50 8.67 -5.93 14.90
C PRO A 50 8.88 -4.43 14.75
N GLU A 51 8.41 -3.63 15.71
CA GLU A 51 8.63 -2.16 15.73
C GLU A 51 10.13 -1.80 15.69
N SER A 52 11.02 -2.64 16.22
CA SER A 52 12.47 -2.42 16.14
C SER A 52 13.01 -2.37 14.71
N LYS A 53 12.28 -2.98 13.75
CA LYS A 53 12.58 -3.00 12.32
C LYS A 53 11.90 -1.88 11.53
N THR A 54 11.23 -0.94 12.20
CA THR A 54 10.61 0.22 11.57
C THR A 54 11.24 1.51 12.11
N ASN A 55 10.93 2.63 11.47
CA ASN A 55 11.14 3.96 12.04
C ASN A 55 9.93 4.45 12.87
N TYR A 56 9.06 3.53 13.32
CA TYR A 56 7.96 3.82 14.24
C TYR A 56 8.53 4.19 15.61
N GLU A 57 8.90 5.45 15.77
CA GLU A 57 9.15 6.01 17.09
C GLU A 57 7.80 6.21 17.79
N GLU A 58 7.73 6.20 19.13
CA GLU A 58 6.54 6.57 19.92
C GLU A 58 6.20 8.06 19.74
N LYS A 59 5.96 8.48 18.49
CA LYS A 59 5.39 9.77 18.14
C LYS A 59 3.90 9.67 18.43
N ASN A 60 3.31 10.75 18.91
CA ASN A 60 1.86 10.92 18.88
C ASN A 60 1.44 11.05 17.42
N TYR A 61 1.30 9.94 16.70
CA TYR A 61 0.69 9.96 15.39
C TYR A 61 -0.77 10.36 15.57
N ASP A 62 -1.20 11.44 14.91
CA ASP A 62 -2.61 11.73 14.65
C ASP A 62 -3.12 10.72 13.58
N GLY A 63 -3.12 9.44 13.98
CA GLY A 63 -3.45 8.31 13.13
C GLY A 63 -4.95 8.08 13.00
N ILE A 64 -5.33 7.25 12.03
CA ILE A 64 -6.71 6.78 11.90
C ILE A 64 -6.89 5.56 12.81
N LEU A 65 -7.63 5.74 13.90
CA LEU A 65 -7.93 4.68 14.86
C LEU A 65 -9.23 3.95 14.47
N LEU A 66 -9.11 2.72 14.01
CA LEU A 66 -10.25 1.84 13.76
C LEU A 66 -10.66 1.07 15.02
N ASN A 67 -11.94 0.71 15.09
CA ASN A 67 -12.46 -0.12 16.18
C ASN A 67 -11.70 -1.46 16.25
N GLY A 68 -11.19 -1.79 17.43
CA GLY A 68 -10.42 -3.02 17.67
C GLY A 68 -8.91 -2.89 17.46
N PHE A 69 -8.43 -1.72 17.01
CA PHE A 69 -7.00 -1.42 16.93
C PHE A 69 -6.59 -0.52 18.10
N LYS A 70 -5.35 -0.68 18.58
CA LYS A 70 -4.78 0.20 19.63
C LYS A 70 -4.17 1.48 19.06
N ASN A 71 -3.67 1.38 17.82
CA ASN A 71 -3.05 2.43 17.02
C ASN A 71 -3.17 2.04 15.54
N ASP A 72 -2.68 2.89 14.63
CA ASP A 72 -2.73 2.64 13.19
C ASP A 72 -1.50 1.86 12.66
N PHE A 73 -0.57 1.43 13.52
CA PHE A 73 0.66 0.73 13.14
C PHE A 73 0.40 -0.50 12.24
N PRO A 74 -0.54 -1.42 12.56
CA PRO A 74 -0.81 -2.55 11.69
C PRO A 74 -1.37 -2.14 10.32
N LEU A 75 -2.08 -1.00 10.25
CA LEU A 75 -2.63 -0.47 9.01
C LEU A 75 -1.50 0.09 8.13
N ARG A 76 -0.52 0.79 8.72
CA ARG A 76 0.69 1.27 8.04
C ARG A 76 1.51 0.11 7.48
N VAL A 77 1.75 -0.92 8.30
CA VAL A 77 2.48 -2.13 7.88
C VAL A 77 1.74 -2.82 6.72
N GLY A 78 0.43 -3.02 6.84
CA GLY A 78 -0.38 -3.63 5.79
C GLY A 78 -0.33 -2.82 4.48
N ALA A 79 -0.49 -1.49 4.55
CA ALA A 79 -0.40 -0.62 3.38
C ALA A 79 0.98 -0.69 2.69
N ALA A 80 2.07 -0.71 3.45
CA ALA A 80 3.43 -0.83 2.91
C ALA A 80 3.68 -2.21 2.30
N ARG A 81 3.19 -3.26 2.96
CA ARG A 81 3.29 -4.65 2.47
C ARG A 81 2.56 -4.81 1.14
N GLU A 82 1.31 -4.36 1.06
CA GLU A 82 0.50 -4.43 -0.16
C GLU A 82 1.11 -3.57 -1.29
N LEU A 83 1.63 -2.38 -0.98
CA LEU A 83 2.36 -1.57 -1.96
C LEU A 83 3.57 -2.34 -2.55
N PHE A 84 4.32 -3.05 -1.70
CA PHE A 84 5.42 -3.89 -2.17
C PHE A 84 4.91 -5.09 -3.00
N GLU A 85 3.90 -5.81 -2.52
CA GLU A 85 3.33 -6.97 -3.21
C GLU A 85 2.76 -6.61 -4.59
N GLU A 86 2.07 -5.47 -4.71
CA GLU A 86 1.28 -5.08 -5.88
C GLU A 86 1.99 -4.14 -6.85
N ALA A 87 2.85 -3.24 -6.35
CA ALA A 87 3.59 -2.27 -7.16
C ALA A 87 5.12 -2.46 -7.12
N GLY A 88 5.65 -3.34 -6.27
CA GLY A 88 7.09 -3.57 -6.17
C GLY A 88 7.85 -2.45 -5.45
N VAL A 89 7.14 -1.51 -4.84
CA VAL A 89 7.72 -0.37 -4.15
C VAL A 89 7.88 -0.70 -2.67
N LEU A 90 9.13 -0.72 -2.20
CA LEU A 90 9.51 -0.97 -0.81
C LEU A 90 9.90 0.35 -0.15
N LEU A 91 9.11 0.79 0.84
CA LEU A 91 9.41 1.99 1.62
C LEU A 91 10.45 1.67 2.69
N VAL A 92 11.59 2.33 2.65
CA VAL A 92 12.71 2.06 3.56
C VAL A 92 13.24 3.33 4.20
N PHE A 93 13.70 3.20 5.43
CA PHE A 93 14.55 4.18 6.10
C PHE A 93 15.95 3.57 6.25
N ASP A 94 16.94 4.17 5.59
CA ASP A 94 18.34 3.79 5.73
C ASP A 94 18.93 4.45 6.97
N VAL A 95 19.29 3.64 7.96
CA VAL A 95 19.77 4.07 9.26
C VAL A 95 21.16 4.74 9.16
N ASN A 96 21.98 4.33 8.19
CA ASN A 96 23.36 4.80 8.08
C ASN A 96 23.43 6.24 7.56
N VAL A 97 22.60 6.56 6.57
CA VAL A 97 22.53 7.90 5.96
C VAL A 97 21.37 8.74 6.48
N ARG A 98 20.47 8.13 7.27
CA ARG A 98 19.24 8.74 7.83
C ARG A 98 18.31 9.29 6.74
N GLU A 99 18.12 8.52 5.67
CA GLU A 99 17.29 8.90 4.54
C GLU A 99 16.13 7.92 4.35
N CYS A 100 14.96 8.47 4.01
CA CYS A 100 13.81 7.71 3.54
C CYS A 100 13.94 7.50 2.03
N LYS A 101 13.66 6.28 1.55
CA LYS A 101 13.73 5.92 0.13
C LYS A 101 12.60 4.99 -0.28
N ALA A 102 12.21 5.07 -1.54
CA ALA A 102 11.36 4.09 -2.20
C ALA A 102 12.21 3.19 -3.12
N LEU A 103 12.47 1.95 -2.70
CA LEU A 103 13.23 0.98 -3.48
C LEU A 103 12.32 0.15 -4.39
N THR A 104 12.85 -0.23 -5.55
CA THR A 104 12.16 -1.02 -6.57
C THR A 104 13.09 -2.10 -7.11
N PRO A 105 12.60 -3.09 -7.89
CA PRO A 105 13.46 -4.09 -8.52
C PRO A 105 14.52 -3.53 -9.49
N GLU A 106 14.38 -2.28 -9.93
CA GLU A 106 15.42 -1.56 -10.68
C GLU A 106 16.65 -1.27 -9.81
N HIS A 107 16.43 -0.99 -8.53
CA HIS A 107 17.49 -0.76 -7.54
C HIS A 107 18.14 -2.07 -7.08
N ASP A 108 17.31 -3.09 -6.80
CA ASP A 108 17.77 -4.42 -6.40
C ASP A 108 16.85 -5.52 -6.98
N LYS A 109 17.38 -6.28 -7.95
CA LYS A 109 16.67 -7.37 -8.61
C LYS A 109 16.21 -8.47 -7.65
N SER A 110 16.86 -8.62 -6.49
CA SER A 110 16.46 -9.59 -5.46
C SER A 110 15.06 -9.31 -4.92
N LEU A 111 14.60 -8.06 -5.00
CA LEU A 111 13.25 -7.66 -4.58
C LEU A 111 12.16 -8.39 -5.35
N ASN A 112 12.39 -8.81 -6.60
CA ASN A 112 11.43 -9.63 -7.35
C ASN A 112 11.19 -11.00 -6.71
N GLU A 113 12.23 -11.62 -6.16
CA GLU A 113 12.10 -12.90 -5.46
C GLU A 113 11.44 -12.71 -4.10
N TRP A 114 11.83 -11.67 -3.37
CA TRP A 114 11.19 -11.31 -2.10
C TRP A 114 9.71 -11.03 -2.26
N ARG A 115 9.34 -10.31 -3.32
CA ARG A 115 7.95 -10.00 -3.64
C ARG A 115 7.11 -11.27 -3.84
N LYS A 116 7.67 -12.31 -4.45
CA LYS A 116 7.02 -13.63 -4.54
C LYS A 116 6.88 -14.29 -3.17
N LYS A 117 7.96 -14.30 -2.38
CA LYS A 117 7.99 -14.89 -1.02
C LYS A 117 6.98 -14.24 -0.08
N VAL A 118 6.84 -12.91 -0.13
CA VAL A 118 5.92 -12.14 0.72
C VAL A 118 4.47 -12.42 0.34
N ARG A 119 4.13 -12.48 -0.95
CA ARG A 119 2.78 -12.85 -1.41
C ARG A 119 2.37 -14.26 -0.99
N GLU A 120 3.33 -15.19 -0.94
CA GLU A 120 3.08 -16.56 -0.47
C GLU A 120 2.94 -16.62 1.06
N ASP A 121 3.63 -15.75 1.78
CA ASP A 121 3.65 -15.69 3.24
C ASP A 121 3.97 -14.27 3.72
N PRO A 122 2.93 -13.50 4.12
CA PRO A 122 3.08 -12.11 4.55
C PRO A 122 4.06 -11.92 5.73
N ILE A 123 4.30 -12.95 6.54
CA ILE A 123 5.26 -12.89 7.68
C ILE A 123 6.68 -12.60 7.18
N LYS A 124 7.02 -13.06 5.96
CA LYS A 124 8.33 -12.85 5.35
C LYS A 124 8.61 -11.38 5.04
N PHE A 125 7.61 -10.50 5.03
CA PHE A 125 7.82 -9.07 4.79
C PHE A 125 8.79 -8.47 5.81
N SER A 126 8.70 -8.88 7.08
CA SER A 126 9.62 -8.45 8.14
C SER A 126 11.08 -8.86 7.92
N GLN A 127 11.36 -9.81 7.04
CA GLN A 127 12.71 -10.31 6.76
C GLN A 127 13.50 -9.42 5.82
N LEU A 128 12.82 -8.52 5.09
CA LEU A 128 13.45 -7.48 4.27
C LEU A 128 14.18 -6.42 5.10
N PHE A 129 13.88 -6.34 6.39
CA PHE A 129 14.32 -5.27 7.27
C PHE A 129 15.22 -5.79 8.41
N GLY A 130 16.16 -4.95 8.83
CA GLY A 130 17.20 -5.28 9.80
C GLY A 130 17.80 -4.04 10.48
N SER A 131 19.08 -4.11 10.83
CA SER A 131 19.77 -3.03 11.56
C SER A 131 20.09 -1.81 10.71
N SER A 132 20.36 -1.99 9.41
CA SER A 132 20.74 -0.90 8.49
C SER A 132 19.59 -0.35 7.66
N LEU A 133 18.62 -1.20 7.31
CA LEU A 133 17.42 -0.82 6.55
C LEU A 133 16.18 -1.17 7.37
N LYS A 134 15.36 -0.17 7.65
CA LYS A 134 14.10 -0.30 8.37
C LYS A 134 12.93 -0.01 7.46
N LEU A 135 11.74 -0.52 7.81
CA LEU A 135 10.50 -0.13 7.14
C LEU A 135 10.17 1.32 7.50
N ASP A 136 9.95 2.15 6.49
CA ASP A 136 9.51 3.53 6.68
C ASP A 136 7.99 3.60 6.82
N VAL A 137 7.50 3.47 8.05
CA VAL A 137 6.06 3.60 8.34
C VAL A 137 5.61 5.05 8.51
N ASP A 138 6.55 5.97 8.70
CA ASP A 138 6.29 7.41 8.84
C ASP A 138 5.94 8.07 7.51
N ALA A 139 6.44 7.51 6.40
CA ALA A 139 6.07 7.94 5.05
C ALA A 139 4.57 7.81 4.75
N LEU A 140 3.84 6.95 5.47
CA LEU A 140 2.41 6.73 5.30
C LEU A 140 1.59 7.79 6.05
N ILE A 141 1.27 8.89 5.39
CA ILE A 141 0.51 9.98 6.00
C ILE A 141 -0.99 9.63 5.99
N PRO A 142 -1.67 9.53 7.15
CA PRO A 142 -3.10 9.24 7.19
C PRO A 142 -3.91 10.29 6.43
N TRP A 143 -4.82 9.86 5.56
CA TRP A 143 -5.63 10.77 4.74
C TRP A 143 -7.13 10.60 4.96
N SER A 144 -7.64 9.38 4.85
CA SER A 144 -9.09 9.14 4.96
C SER A 144 -9.42 7.70 5.36
N ASN A 145 -10.64 7.49 5.85
CA ASN A 145 -11.19 6.18 6.17
C ASN A 145 -12.60 6.02 5.61
N TRP A 146 -12.79 5.03 4.73
CA TRP A 146 -14.04 4.83 4.01
C TRP A 146 -14.62 3.45 4.30
N LEU A 147 -15.83 3.44 4.87
CA LEU A 147 -16.59 2.23 5.12
C LEU A 147 -17.56 1.98 3.97
N THR A 148 -17.46 0.81 3.35
CA THR A 148 -18.38 0.39 2.27
C THR A 148 -19.84 0.40 2.80
N PRO A 149 -20.80 0.98 2.06
CA PRO A 149 -22.20 1.04 2.47
C PRO A 149 -22.79 -0.34 2.80
N ALA A 150 -23.74 -0.39 3.73
CA ALA A 150 -24.35 -1.64 4.21
C ALA A 150 -25.15 -2.41 3.15
N SER A 151 -25.50 -1.77 2.04
CA SER A 151 -26.22 -2.38 0.90
C SER A 151 -25.37 -3.36 0.07
N TYR A 152 -24.05 -3.36 0.23
CA TYR A 152 -23.15 -4.23 -0.51
C TYR A 152 -22.86 -5.53 0.24
N ASN A 153 -22.85 -6.66 -0.47
CA ASN A 153 -22.60 -8.00 0.10
C ASN A 153 -21.14 -8.20 0.56
N ARG A 154 -20.20 -7.47 -0.05
CA ARG A 154 -18.79 -7.39 0.38
C ARG A 154 -18.53 -5.99 0.87
N ARG A 155 -17.93 -5.88 2.05
CA ARG A 155 -17.70 -4.60 2.72
C ARG A 155 -16.28 -4.53 3.24
N PHE A 156 -15.68 -3.38 3.00
CA PHE A 156 -14.36 -3.01 3.48
C PHE A 156 -14.45 -1.74 4.30
N ASP A 157 -13.66 -1.69 5.37
CA ASP A 157 -13.34 -0.50 6.15
C ASP A 157 -11.89 -0.12 5.80
N THR A 158 -11.75 0.78 4.84
CA THR A 158 -10.48 1.01 4.14
C THR A 158 -9.84 2.30 4.62
N VAL A 159 -8.58 2.21 5.06
CA VAL A 159 -7.76 3.38 5.42
C VAL A 159 -6.84 3.73 4.27
N PHE A 160 -6.81 5.02 3.94
CA PHE A 160 -5.96 5.56 2.89
C PHE A 160 -4.81 6.34 3.50
N PHE A 161 -3.62 6.02 3.03
CA PHE A 161 -2.39 6.75 3.33
C PHE A 161 -1.87 7.43 2.06
N VAL A 162 -1.40 8.66 2.18
CA VAL A 162 -0.64 9.33 1.12
C VAL A 162 0.83 9.13 1.39
N VAL A 163 1.58 8.71 0.37
CA VAL A 163 3.03 8.53 0.43
C VAL A 163 3.67 9.41 -0.65
N PRO A 164 4.25 10.56 -0.28
CA PRO A 164 5.02 11.37 -1.21
C PRO A 164 6.40 10.71 -1.44
N ILE A 165 6.82 10.64 -2.71
CA ILE A 165 8.16 10.15 -3.10
C ILE A 165 8.87 11.18 -3.98
N THR A 166 10.19 11.15 -3.94
CA THR A 166 11.06 11.98 -4.79
C THR A 166 11.67 11.16 -5.94
N GLU A 167 11.62 9.84 -5.80
CA GLU A 167 12.14 8.88 -6.74
C GLU A 167 11.26 8.82 -7.98
N THR A 168 11.93 8.72 -9.14
CA THR A 168 11.26 8.33 -10.37
C THR A 168 11.15 6.81 -10.39
N ILE A 169 9.93 6.29 -10.31
CA ILE A 169 9.64 4.86 -10.26
C ILE A 169 8.94 4.47 -11.56
N THR A 170 9.54 3.55 -12.31
CA THR A 170 8.89 2.90 -13.45
C THR A 170 7.67 2.10 -12.97
N GLU A 171 6.58 2.14 -13.73
CA GLU A 171 5.39 1.37 -13.39
C GLU A 171 5.65 -0.14 -13.45
N GLU A 172 5.57 -0.79 -12.29
CA GLU A 172 5.53 -2.24 -12.18
C GLU A 172 4.25 -2.69 -11.49
N PHE A 173 3.78 -3.90 -11.82
CA PHE A 173 2.61 -4.48 -11.18
C PHE A 173 2.69 -6.00 -11.07
N CYS A 174 1.88 -6.57 -10.19
CA CYS A 174 1.70 -8.01 -10.08
C CYS A 174 0.76 -8.53 -11.19
N GLU A 175 1.30 -9.19 -12.22
CA GLU A 175 0.51 -9.74 -13.33
C GLU A 175 -0.52 -10.80 -12.92
N ARG A 176 -0.41 -11.36 -11.71
CA ARG A 176 -1.39 -12.33 -11.19
C ARG A 176 -2.75 -11.69 -10.92
N GLU A 177 -2.76 -10.42 -10.53
CA GLU A 177 -3.95 -9.71 -10.05
C GLU A 177 -4.28 -8.47 -10.87
N MET A 178 -3.25 -7.86 -11.46
CA MET A 178 -3.32 -6.62 -12.22
C MET A 178 -3.01 -6.87 -13.69
N ALA A 179 -3.62 -6.05 -14.55
CA ALA A 179 -3.42 -6.01 -15.99
C ALA A 179 -2.68 -4.76 -16.46
N GLY A 180 -2.30 -3.87 -15.54
CA GLY A 180 -1.58 -2.64 -15.86
C GLY A 180 -1.27 -1.82 -14.62
N ALA A 181 -0.35 -0.86 -14.79
CA ALA A 181 -0.08 0.21 -13.85
C ALA A 181 0.15 1.49 -14.65
N LYS A 182 -0.16 2.64 -14.04
CA LYS A 182 0.01 3.93 -14.69
C LYS A 182 0.21 5.05 -13.67
N TRP A 183 1.19 5.91 -13.90
CA TRP A 183 1.22 7.26 -13.35
C TRP A 183 0.37 8.22 -14.17
N ASP A 184 -0.47 9.00 -13.50
CA ASP A 184 -1.14 10.14 -14.12
C ASP A 184 -1.59 11.13 -13.03
N ILE A 185 -1.92 12.37 -13.41
CA ILE A 185 -2.51 13.31 -12.46
C ILE A 185 -3.96 12.89 -12.13
N PRO A 186 -4.43 13.09 -10.88
CA PRO A 186 -5.76 12.66 -10.46
C PRO A 186 -6.92 13.14 -11.36
N SER A 187 -6.85 14.36 -11.89
CA SER A 187 -7.90 14.91 -12.77
C SER A 187 -8.07 14.09 -14.04
N HIS A 188 -6.98 13.60 -14.65
CA HIS A 188 -7.07 12.76 -15.85
C HIS A 188 -7.75 11.42 -15.57
N PHE A 189 -7.53 10.82 -14.39
CA PHE A 189 -8.25 9.61 -14.01
C PHE A 189 -9.75 9.87 -13.84
N ILE A 190 -10.12 10.99 -13.23
CA ILE A 190 -11.54 11.38 -13.04
C ILE A 190 -12.20 11.65 -14.39
N GLU A 191 -11.57 12.46 -15.25
CA GLU A 191 -12.12 12.85 -16.56
C GLU A 191 -12.35 11.64 -17.48
N ARG A 192 -11.39 10.72 -17.54
CA ARG A 192 -11.50 9.53 -18.41
C ARG A 192 -12.54 8.52 -17.94
N ASN A 193 -12.87 8.52 -16.65
CA ASN A 193 -13.84 7.59 -16.05
C ASN A 193 -15.14 8.30 -15.66
N TYR A 194 -15.34 9.53 -16.13
CA TYR A 194 -16.53 10.32 -15.85
C TYR A 194 -17.76 9.61 -16.43
N GLY A 195 -18.68 9.19 -15.56
CA GLY A 195 -19.88 8.44 -15.94
C GLY A 195 -19.74 6.91 -15.92
N GLU A 196 -18.52 6.36 -15.93
CA GLU A 196 -18.28 4.91 -15.79
C GLU A 196 -18.05 4.48 -14.33
N GLY A 197 -17.70 5.44 -13.48
CA GLY A 197 -17.39 5.22 -12.07
C GLY A 197 -15.92 4.83 -11.87
N LEU A 198 -15.23 5.56 -11.00
CA LEU A 198 -13.84 5.27 -10.63
C LEU A 198 -13.83 4.59 -9.26
N PHE A 199 -13.32 3.36 -9.20
CA PHE A 199 -13.28 2.58 -7.97
C PHE A 199 -11.88 2.57 -7.39
N LEU A 200 -11.63 3.43 -6.40
CA LEU A 200 -10.28 3.73 -5.90
C LEU A 200 -9.66 2.64 -5.01
N PHE A 201 -10.43 1.63 -4.58
CA PHE A 201 -10.01 0.65 -3.58
C PHE A 201 -10.80 -0.68 -3.65
N TYR A 202 -10.34 -1.63 -2.85
CA TYR A 202 -10.78 -3.03 -2.76
C TYR A 202 -12.12 -3.27 -2.10
#